data_AF-A0A0T1Q3J7-F1
#
_entry.id   AF-A0A0T1Q3J7-F1
#
_cell.length_a   1.000
_cell.length_b   1.000
_cell.length_c   1.000
_cell.angle_alpha   90.00
_cell.angle_beta   90.00
_cell.angle_gamma   90.00
#
_symmetry.space_group_name_H-M   'P 1'
#
loop_
_entity.id
_entity.type
_entity.pdbx_description
1 polymer ?
#
loop_
_entity_poly.entity_id
_entity_poly.type
_entity_poly.pdbx_seq_one_letter_code
_entity_poly.pdbx_strand_id
1 'polypeptide(L)'
;MNRRTKTVAVAAAVLLTLGAGGIAAASADDAPAPAAATATVKEAAALTGTAKLYRPAGDDITFTFDAHLADKDQQDPQKATGTFRFSHYKGDWGGYAEVKVDCLATGGKVAVVSGVVTKTDVKEFRKARVGVTVHDDANGDRLGYTWMTADPQKDKVQPCLSGAPFEKVKEGTGDFKVTPWEFVYPTE
;
A
#
# COMPACT_ATOMS: atom_id res chain seq x y z
N MET A 1 26.22 -48.53 -21.33
CA MET A 1 26.79 -48.94 -20.02
C MET A 1 26.22 -47.96 -18.98
N ASN A 2 25.07 -48.26 -18.34
CA ASN A 2 24.90 -48.86 -17.00
C ASN A 2 25.72 -48.13 -15.90
N ARG A 3 25.18 -47.58 -14.80
CA ARG A 3 24.16 -48.05 -13.83
C ARG A 3 23.70 -46.87 -12.93
N ARG A 4 22.39 -46.64 -12.72
CA ARG A 4 21.47 -47.08 -11.62
C ARG A 4 21.55 -46.30 -10.27
N THR A 5 20.54 -45.45 -10.09
CA THR A 5 19.60 -45.24 -8.95
C THR A 5 19.85 -45.90 -7.59
N LYS A 6 19.54 -45.17 -6.50
CA LYS A 6 18.77 -45.68 -5.32
C LYS A 6 17.93 -44.58 -4.64
N THR A 7 16.61 -44.75 -4.70
CA THR A 7 15.59 -44.24 -3.77
C THR A 7 15.58 -45.09 -2.50
N VAL A 8 15.26 -44.50 -1.35
CA VAL A 8 14.81 -45.25 -0.15
C VAL A 8 13.59 -44.55 0.42
N ALA A 9 12.46 -45.27 0.37
CA ALA A 9 11.28 -45.07 1.20
C ALA A 9 11.30 -46.13 2.29
N VAL A 10 10.91 -45.78 3.52
CA VAL A 10 10.49 -46.77 4.53
C VAL A 10 9.26 -46.23 5.28
N ALA A 11 8.30 -47.14 5.44
CA ALA A 11 6.94 -46.94 5.88
C ALA A 11 6.73 -47.21 7.40
N ALA A 12 5.63 -46.63 7.88
CA ALA A 12 4.73 -46.95 8.99
C ALA A 12 5.09 -47.99 10.06
N ALA A 13 4.78 -47.63 11.32
CA ALA A 13 4.21 -48.56 12.30
C ALA A 13 3.14 -47.84 13.16
N VAL A 14 1.93 -48.39 13.15
CA VAL A 14 0.80 -48.03 14.01
C VAL A 14 0.88 -48.85 15.29
N LEU A 15 0.70 -48.24 16.45
CA LEU A 15 0.41 -48.93 17.72
C LEU A 15 -0.78 -48.25 18.40
N LEU A 16 -1.88 -49.00 18.47
CA LEU A 16 -3.05 -48.72 19.32
C LEU A 16 -2.79 -49.31 20.70
N THR A 17 -2.81 -48.48 21.74
CA THR A 17 -2.89 -48.93 23.13
C THR A 17 -4.11 -48.32 23.80
N LEU A 18 -5.11 -49.18 24.09
CA LEU A 18 -6.19 -48.87 25.02
C LEU A 18 -5.66 -48.99 26.45
N GLY A 19 -5.87 -47.94 27.26
CA GLY A 19 -5.65 -47.95 28.70
C GLY A 19 -6.74 -47.15 29.39
N ALA A 20 -7.54 -47.82 30.22
CA ALA A 20 -8.56 -47.22 31.07
C ALA A 20 -7.97 -46.84 32.44
N GLY A 21 -8.47 -45.74 33.02
CA GLY A 21 -8.40 -45.47 34.45
C GLY A 21 -7.54 -44.28 34.85
N GLY A 22 -8.18 -43.27 35.45
CA GLY A 22 -7.50 -42.20 36.20
C GLY A 22 -8.15 -40.83 36.03
N ILE A 23 -9.20 -40.53 36.81
CA ILE A 23 -9.68 -39.16 36.99
C ILE A 23 -8.66 -38.46 37.89
N ALA A 24 -7.85 -37.57 37.31
CA ALA A 24 -7.07 -36.59 38.05
C ALA A 24 -7.55 -35.19 37.62
N ALA A 25 -8.32 -34.56 38.50
CA ALA A 25 -8.67 -33.16 38.38
C ALA A 25 -7.41 -32.33 38.63
N ALA A 26 -6.83 -31.77 37.57
CA ALA A 26 -5.84 -30.71 37.64
C ALA A 26 -6.53 -29.41 37.24
N SER A 27 -6.80 -28.55 38.24
CA SER A 27 -7.15 -27.16 38.01
C SER A 27 -5.97 -26.46 37.33
N ALA A 28 -6.16 -26.05 36.08
CA ALA A 28 -5.32 -25.08 35.40
C ALA A 28 -6.26 -24.14 34.64
N ASP A 29 -6.63 -23.05 35.29
CA ASP A 29 -7.14 -21.85 34.64
C ASP A 29 -6.00 -21.27 33.78
N ASP A 30 -5.91 -21.72 32.54
CA ASP A 30 -5.19 -21.02 31.47
C ASP A 30 -5.92 -21.32 30.16
N ALA A 31 -7.15 -20.79 30.07
CA ALA A 31 -7.79 -20.62 28.78
C ALA A 31 -6.97 -19.59 27.98
N PRO A 32 -6.60 -19.87 26.71
CA PRO A 32 -5.94 -18.88 25.88
C PRO A 32 -6.82 -17.64 25.80
N ALA A 33 -6.30 -16.49 26.27
CA ALA A 33 -6.97 -15.22 26.09
C ALA A 33 -7.27 -15.03 24.59
N PRO A 34 -8.50 -14.67 24.19
CA PRO A 34 -8.79 -14.40 22.80
C PRO A 34 -7.84 -13.30 22.32
N ALA A 35 -7.10 -13.57 21.25
CA ALA A 35 -6.26 -12.59 20.59
C ALA A 35 -7.11 -11.33 20.40
N ALA A 36 -6.67 -10.21 20.99
CA ALA A 36 -7.36 -8.94 20.87
C ALA A 36 -7.61 -8.69 19.39
N ALA A 37 -8.88 -8.75 18.98
CA ALA A 37 -9.27 -8.36 17.64
C ALA A 37 -8.76 -6.94 17.47
N THR A 38 -7.75 -6.74 16.62
CA THR A 38 -7.33 -5.43 16.16
C THR A 38 -8.59 -4.74 15.68
N ALA A 39 -9.06 -3.74 16.43
CA ALA A 39 -10.23 -2.97 16.04
C ALA A 39 -9.96 -2.46 14.63
N THR A 40 -10.70 -2.99 13.65
CA THR A 40 -10.60 -2.54 12.27
C THR A 40 -11.06 -1.10 12.26
N VAL A 41 -10.12 -0.17 12.08
CA VAL A 41 -10.44 1.24 11.90
C VAL A 41 -11.27 1.33 10.62
N LYS A 42 -12.47 1.88 10.73
CA LYS A 42 -13.30 2.16 9.56
C LYS A 42 -12.63 3.28 8.77
N GLU A 43 -12.43 3.08 7.49
CA GLU A 43 -11.85 4.07 6.58
C GLU A 43 -12.95 4.98 6.02
N ALA A 44 -12.78 6.29 6.12
CA ALA A 44 -13.57 7.27 5.35
C ALA A 44 -13.05 7.41 3.92
N ALA A 45 -11.73 7.28 3.72
CA ALA A 45 -11.11 7.28 2.40
C ALA A 45 -9.82 6.48 2.44
N ALA A 46 -9.45 5.87 1.33
CA ALA A 46 -8.19 5.16 1.20
C ALA A 46 -7.68 5.18 -0.24
N LEU A 47 -6.36 5.16 -0.38
CA LEU A 47 -5.68 4.87 -1.63
C LEU A 47 -4.63 3.80 -1.36
N THR A 48 -4.82 2.63 -1.97
CA THR A 48 -3.92 1.48 -1.79
C THR A 48 -3.53 0.87 -3.13
N GLY A 49 -2.58 -0.06 -3.10
CA GLY A 49 -2.22 -0.87 -4.26
C GLY A 49 -0.84 -0.54 -4.80
N THR A 50 -0.46 -1.23 -5.88
CA THR A 50 0.85 -1.09 -6.51
C THR A 50 0.70 -1.37 -7.98
N ALA A 51 1.30 -0.52 -8.81
CA ALA A 51 1.36 -0.74 -10.24
C ALA A 51 2.56 -0.02 -10.86
N LYS A 52 2.89 -0.37 -12.11
CA LYS A 52 3.94 0.30 -12.88
C LYS A 52 3.35 1.26 -13.89
N LEU A 53 4.06 2.35 -14.19
CA LEU A 53 3.67 3.22 -15.30
C LEU A 53 4.08 2.62 -16.64
N TYR A 54 3.27 2.88 -17.67
CA TYR A 54 3.59 2.53 -19.04
C TYR A 54 4.67 3.48 -19.59
N ARG A 55 5.82 2.91 -19.95
CA ARG A 55 6.97 3.62 -20.52
C ARG A 55 7.51 2.86 -21.72
N PRO A 56 7.23 3.31 -22.96
CA PRO A 56 7.68 2.60 -24.16
C PRO A 56 9.21 2.58 -24.29
N ALA A 57 9.91 3.53 -23.66
CA ALA A 57 11.38 3.59 -23.64
C ALA A 57 12.04 2.59 -22.67
N GLY A 58 11.26 1.82 -21.92
CA GLY A 58 11.76 0.75 -21.04
C GLY A 58 12.04 1.14 -19.60
N ASP A 59 11.74 2.38 -19.19
CA ASP A 59 11.85 2.83 -17.80
C ASP A 59 10.98 1.96 -16.87
N ASP A 60 11.54 1.56 -15.73
CA ASP A 60 10.83 0.87 -14.66
C ASP A 60 10.39 1.89 -13.60
N ILE A 61 9.12 2.29 -13.69
CA ILE A 61 8.52 3.24 -12.76
C ILE A 61 7.43 2.53 -11.99
N THR A 62 7.59 2.40 -10.67
CA THR A 62 6.63 1.72 -9.79
C THR A 62 6.10 2.71 -8.77
N PHE A 63 4.80 2.69 -8.53
CA PHE A 63 4.15 3.38 -7.43
C PHE A 63 3.47 2.38 -6.52
N THR A 64 3.56 2.61 -5.20
CA THR A 64 2.88 1.84 -4.17
C THR A 64 2.21 2.80 -3.20
N PHE A 65 0.94 2.56 -2.90
CA PHE A 65 0.17 3.37 -1.97
C PHE A 65 -0.32 2.52 -0.80
N ASP A 66 -0.26 3.11 0.38
CA ASP A 66 -0.87 2.65 1.62
C ASP A 66 -1.28 3.89 2.41
N ALA A 67 -2.29 4.59 1.90
CA ALA A 67 -2.75 5.88 2.42
C ALA A 67 -4.19 5.78 2.89
N HIS A 68 -4.47 6.29 4.09
CA HIS A 68 -5.72 6.05 4.81
C HIS A 68 -6.21 7.31 5.52
N LEU A 69 -7.51 7.52 5.52
CA LEU A 69 -8.20 8.54 6.31
C LEU A 69 -9.26 7.84 7.15
N ALA A 70 -9.04 7.80 8.46
CA ALA A 70 -9.97 7.17 9.38
C ALA A 70 -11.32 7.90 9.41
N ASP A 71 -12.41 7.15 9.60
CA ASP A 71 -13.79 7.65 9.68
C ASP A 71 -13.97 8.76 10.72
N LYS A 72 -13.27 8.67 11.86
CA LYS A 72 -13.26 9.71 12.90
C LYS A 72 -12.71 11.07 12.43
N ASP A 73 -11.89 11.07 11.37
CA ASP A 73 -11.26 12.27 10.81
C ASP A 73 -11.86 12.64 9.44
N GLN A 74 -13.04 12.09 9.10
CA GLN A 74 -13.68 12.24 7.78
C GLN A 74 -13.93 13.68 7.31
N GLN A 75 -13.78 14.70 8.17
CA GLN A 75 -13.95 16.12 7.82
C GLN A 75 -12.62 16.86 7.64
N ASP A 76 -11.48 16.20 7.88
CA ASP A 76 -10.15 16.80 7.79
C ASP A 76 -9.22 15.88 6.98
N PRO A 77 -9.13 16.06 5.65
CA PRO A 77 -8.28 15.23 4.81
C PRO A 77 -6.79 15.33 5.17
N GLN A 78 -6.37 16.35 5.93
CA GLN A 78 -4.99 16.51 6.39
C GLN A 78 -4.64 15.62 7.62
N LYS A 79 -5.62 14.89 8.16
CA LYS A 79 -5.38 13.84 9.17
C LYS A 79 -5.06 12.48 8.57
N ALA A 80 -4.97 12.39 7.25
CA ALA A 80 -4.59 11.16 6.59
C ALA A 80 -3.24 10.63 7.07
N THR A 81 -3.11 9.31 7.07
CA THR A 81 -1.93 8.59 7.56
C THR A 81 -1.44 7.59 6.51
N GLY A 82 -0.32 6.94 6.83
CA GLY A 82 0.30 5.95 5.96
C GLY A 82 1.42 6.51 5.10
N THR A 83 1.71 5.82 4.01
CA THR A 83 2.83 6.16 3.11
C THR A 83 2.47 5.94 1.66
N PHE A 84 3.23 6.56 0.78
CA PHE A 84 3.35 6.05 -0.58
C PHE A 84 4.81 6.05 -1.00
N ARG A 85 5.13 5.19 -1.95
CA ARG A 85 6.47 4.99 -2.48
C ARG A 85 6.44 5.12 -3.98
N PHE A 86 7.49 5.70 -4.53
CA PHE A 86 7.72 5.65 -5.97
C PHE A 86 9.19 5.37 -6.26
N SER A 87 9.44 4.69 -7.35
CA SER A 87 10.77 4.50 -7.91
C SER A 87 10.76 4.75 -9.40
N HIS A 88 11.89 5.21 -9.94
CA HIS A 88 12.09 5.37 -11.37
C HIS A 88 13.50 4.93 -11.69
N TYR A 89 13.62 3.87 -12.49
CA TYR A 89 14.88 3.35 -12.99
C TYR A 89 14.87 3.27 -14.51
N LYS A 90 16.04 3.54 -15.10
CA LYS A 90 16.35 3.32 -16.51
C LYS A 90 17.68 2.56 -16.58
N GLY A 91 17.57 1.23 -16.65
CA GLY A 91 18.72 0.36 -16.37
C GLY A 91 19.16 0.53 -14.91
N ASP A 92 20.47 0.70 -14.70
CA ASP A 92 21.05 0.87 -13.36
C ASP A 92 20.98 2.32 -12.84
N TRP A 93 20.52 3.27 -13.66
CA TRP A 93 20.36 4.66 -13.27
C TRP A 93 18.94 4.91 -12.77
N GLY A 94 18.80 5.51 -11.59
CA GLY A 94 17.51 5.85 -11.04
C GLY A 94 17.54 6.09 -9.55
N GLY A 95 16.37 6.06 -8.93
CA GLY A 95 16.23 6.19 -7.49
C GLY A 95 14.81 5.92 -7.01
N TYR A 96 14.61 6.04 -5.71
CA TYR A 96 13.31 5.86 -5.06
C TYR A 96 13.05 6.93 -4.02
N ALA A 97 11.78 7.08 -3.65
CA ALA A 97 11.37 7.82 -2.48
C ALA A 97 10.24 7.10 -1.73
N GLU A 98 10.26 7.23 -0.41
CA GLU A 98 9.14 6.95 0.49
C GLU A 98 8.65 8.27 1.06
N VAL A 99 7.35 8.47 0.96
CA VAL A 99 6.65 9.69 1.33
C VAL A 99 5.72 9.38 2.48
N LYS A 100 5.84 10.13 3.57
CA LYS A 100 4.87 10.09 4.66
C LYS A 100 3.66 10.92 4.26
N VAL A 101 2.49 10.29 4.22
CA VAL A 101 1.22 10.94 3.88
C VAL A 101 0.85 11.93 4.96
N ASP A 102 0.36 13.08 4.53
CA ASP A 102 -0.25 14.10 5.39
C ASP A 102 -1.49 14.76 4.76
N CYS A 103 -1.89 14.32 3.58
CA CYS A 103 -3.24 14.56 3.10
C CYS A 103 -3.70 13.44 2.15
N LEU A 104 -4.97 13.06 2.28
CA LEU A 104 -5.69 12.23 1.32
C LEU A 104 -7.11 12.81 1.13
N ALA A 105 -7.45 13.14 -0.11
CA ALA A 105 -8.81 13.47 -0.51
C ALA A 105 -9.21 12.57 -1.66
N THR A 106 -10.38 11.94 -1.57
CA THR A 106 -10.93 11.13 -2.66
C THR A 106 -12.30 11.64 -3.07
N GLY A 107 -12.69 11.37 -4.30
CA GLY A 107 -13.98 11.75 -4.87
C GLY A 107 -14.32 10.81 -6.02
N GLY A 108 -15.38 10.02 -5.85
CA GLY A 108 -15.67 8.91 -6.77
C GLY A 108 -14.47 7.97 -6.90
N LYS A 109 -13.90 7.88 -8.10
CA LYS A 109 -12.75 7.03 -8.41
C LYS A 109 -11.41 7.76 -8.47
N VAL A 110 -11.38 9.02 -8.06
CA VAL A 110 -10.17 9.83 -8.05
C VAL A 110 -9.67 10.00 -6.63
N ALA A 111 -8.36 9.87 -6.43
CA ALA A 111 -7.68 10.19 -5.18
C ALA A 111 -6.59 11.23 -5.44
N VAL A 112 -6.46 12.21 -4.54
CA VAL A 112 -5.30 13.08 -4.44
C VAL A 112 -4.64 12.80 -3.10
N VAL A 113 -3.39 12.34 -3.16
CA VAL A 113 -2.56 12.07 -1.98
C VAL A 113 -1.34 12.98 -2.01
N SER A 114 -0.97 13.54 -0.86
CA SER A 114 0.27 14.31 -0.73
C SER A 114 1.01 13.98 0.55
N GLY A 115 2.27 14.33 0.57
CA GLY A 115 3.10 14.13 1.75
C GLY A 115 4.51 14.65 1.60
N VAL A 116 5.36 14.28 2.55
CA VAL A 116 6.76 14.70 2.61
C VAL A 116 7.67 13.49 2.49
N VAL A 117 8.68 13.57 1.63
CA VAL A 117 9.68 12.52 1.45
C VAL A 117 10.48 12.32 2.73
N THR A 118 10.42 11.12 3.29
CA THR A 118 11.14 10.74 4.53
C THR A 118 12.35 9.86 4.26
N LYS A 119 12.31 9.03 3.21
CA LYS A 119 13.44 8.18 2.79
C LYS A 119 13.62 8.24 1.28
N THR A 120 14.87 8.28 0.84
CA THR A 120 15.28 8.28 -0.57
C THR A 120 16.79 8.07 -0.67
N ASP A 121 17.26 7.55 -1.79
CA ASP A 121 18.67 7.52 -2.21
C ASP A 121 19.09 8.76 -3.01
N VAL A 122 18.12 9.54 -3.52
CA VAL A 122 18.32 10.84 -4.16
C VAL A 122 18.28 11.94 -3.08
N LYS A 123 19.45 12.39 -2.62
CA LYS A 123 19.59 13.29 -1.46
C LYS A 123 18.77 14.57 -1.61
N GLU A 124 18.70 15.06 -2.84
CA GLU A 124 17.99 16.24 -3.31
C GLU A 124 16.49 16.20 -2.98
N PHE A 125 15.88 15.02 -2.93
CA PHE A 125 14.45 14.86 -2.66
C PHE A 125 14.11 14.69 -1.18
N ARG A 126 15.09 14.57 -0.27
CA ARG A 126 14.77 14.47 1.16
C ARG A 126 14.00 15.71 1.63
N LYS A 127 12.90 15.48 2.36
CA LYS A 127 12.01 16.53 2.88
C LYS A 127 11.27 17.33 1.80
N ALA A 128 11.40 16.96 0.51
CA ALA A 128 10.57 17.54 -0.53
C ALA A 128 9.11 17.15 -0.28
N ARG A 129 8.20 18.09 -0.54
CA ARG A 129 6.76 17.82 -0.52
C ARG A 129 6.31 17.49 -1.94
N VAL A 130 5.53 16.42 -2.06
CA VAL A 130 5.05 15.92 -3.35
C VAL A 130 3.60 15.51 -3.24
N GLY A 131 2.90 15.58 -4.38
CA GLY A 131 1.52 15.14 -4.52
C GLY A 131 1.36 14.22 -5.72
N VAL A 132 0.41 13.30 -5.62
CA VAL A 132 0.03 12.35 -6.65
C VAL A 132 -1.49 12.31 -6.77
N THR A 133 -1.99 12.27 -8.00
CA THR A 133 -3.40 11.98 -8.31
C THR A 133 -3.49 10.61 -8.92
N VAL A 134 -4.43 9.79 -8.47
CA VAL A 134 -4.78 8.49 -9.04
C VAL A 134 -6.22 8.53 -9.53
N HIS A 135 -6.48 7.92 -10.68
CA HIS A 135 -7.82 7.58 -11.15
C HIS A 135 -7.91 6.04 -11.27
N ASP A 136 -8.72 5.43 -10.41
CA ASP A 136 -9.06 3.99 -10.34
C ASP A 136 -10.13 3.68 -11.40
N ASP A 137 -9.68 3.36 -12.62
CA ASP A 137 -10.54 3.13 -13.79
C ASP A 137 -10.47 1.66 -14.18
N ALA A 138 -11.63 1.02 -14.32
CA ALA A 138 -11.75 -0.37 -14.75
C ALA A 138 -11.10 -0.65 -16.12
N ASN A 139 -10.91 0.38 -16.95
CA ASN A 139 -10.26 0.27 -18.27
C ASN A 139 -8.76 0.57 -18.23
N GLY A 140 -8.20 0.84 -17.05
CA GLY A 140 -6.78 1.10 -16.85
C GLY A 140 -6.54 2.38 -16.07
N ASP A 141 -5.93 2.21 -14.91
CA ASP A 141 -5.58 3.29 -14.01
C ASP A 141 -4.70 4.36 -14.64
N ARG A 142 -4.87 5.58 -14.11
CA ARG A 142 -4.07 6.73 -14.50
C ARG A 142 -3.49 7.45 -13.30
N LEU A 143 -2.34 8.08 -13.53
CA LEU A 143 -1.58 8.75 -12.47
C LEU A 143 -1.09 10.12 -12.91
N GLY A 144 -1.08 11.08 -11.98
CA GLY A 144 -0.55 12.42 -12.15
C GLY A 144 0.30 12.80 -10.96
N TYR A 145 1.27 13.68 -11.12
CA TYR A 145 2.17 14.04 -10.03
C TYR A 145 2.59 15.51 -10.10
N THR A 146 2.89 16.13 -8.96
CA THR A 146 3.22 17.57 -8.88
C THR A 146 4.48 17.94 -9.66
N TRP A 147 5.45 17.03 -9.75
CA TRP A 147 6.73 17.27 -10.41
C TRP A 147 6.68 17.24 -11.94
N MET A 148 5.48 17.24 -12.52
CA MET A 148 5.28 17.60 -13.93
C MET A 148 5.44 19.11 -14.17
N THR A 149 5.15 19.93 -13.16
CA THR A 149 5.09 21.40 -13.28
C THR A 149 5.75 22.14 -12.12
N ALA A 150 6.05 21.47 -11.01
CA ALA A 150 6.67 22.05 -9.84
C ALA A 150 7.98 21.32 -9.50
N ASP A 151 9.07 22.06 -9.34
CA ASP A 151 10.34 21.52 -8.87
C ASP A 151 10.20 21.15 -7.38
N PRO A 152 10.34 19.86 -7.00
CA PRO A 152 10.19 19.42 -5.61
C PRO A 152 11.12 20.09 -4.59
N GLN A 153 12.20 20.71 -5.06
CA GLN A 153 13.17 21.40 -4.21
C GLN A 153 12.93 22.91 -4.08
N LYS A 154 12.32 23.52 -5.09
CA LYS A 154 12.18 24.99 -5.18
C LYS A 154 10.76 25.44 -4.92
N ASP A 155 9.80 24.67 -5.41
CA ASP A 155 8.40 25.07 -5.41
C ASP A 155 7.66 24.55 -4.18
N LYS A 156 6.71 25.35 -3.70
CA LYS A 156 5.88 25.01 -2.55
C LYS A 156 4.60 24.31 -3.02
N VAL A 157 4.61 22.99 -2.98
CA VAL A 157 3.40 22.17 -3.11
C VAL A 157 2.55 22.36 -1.85
N GLN A 158 1.24 22.58 -1.98
CA GLN A 158 0.32 22.60 -0.84
C GLN A 158 -0.19 21.17 -0.54
N PRO A 159 -0.59 20.86 0.70
CA PRO A 159 -1.30 19.62 0.99
C PRO A 159 -2.51 19.44 0.07
N CYS A 160 -2.83 18.18 -0.25
CA CYS A 160 -3.98 17.80 -1.08
C CYS A 160 -3.94 18.32 -2.53
N LEU A 161 -2.77 18.68 -3.05
CA LEU A 161 -2.60 19.22 -4.41
C LEU A 161 -1.74 18.28 -5.28
N SER A 162 -2.16 18.07 -6.53
CA SER A 162 -1.38 17.34 -7.54
C SER A 162 -1.82 17.72 -8.97
N GLY A 163 -1.10 17.20 -9.97
CA GLY A 163 -1.44 17.35 -11.39
C GLY A 163 -2.47 16.33 -11.87
N ALA A 164 -3.10 16.59 -13.02
CA ALA A 164 -4.08 15.69 -13.62
C ALA A 164 -3.52 14.28 -13.88
N PRO A 165 -4.33 13.21 -13.87
CA PRO A 165 -3.84 11.84 -14.06
C PRO A 165 -3.57 11.54 -15.55
N PHE A 166 -2.44 12.03 -16.06
CA PHE A 166 -2.08 11.92 -17.48
C PHE A 166 -1.34 10.61 -17.82
N GLU A 167 -0.58 10.06 -16.88
CA GLU A 167 0.16 8.82 -17.05
C GLU A 167 -0.78 7.63 -17.14
N LYS A 168 -0.38 6.63 -17.93
CA LYS A 168 -1.08 5.34 -17.99
C LYS A 168 -0.35 4.32 -17.13
N VAL A 169 -1.10 3.50 -16.40
CA VAL A 169 -0.56 2.29 -15.79
C VAL A 169 -0.28 1.24 -16.87
N LYS A 170 0.79 0.47 -16.69
CA LYS A 170 1.16 -0.67 -17.53
C LYS A 170 0.27 -1.86 -17.20
N GLU A 171 -0.42 -2.37 -18.20
CA GLU A 171 -1.30 -3.55 -18.08
C GLU A 171 -0.56 -4.74 -17.44
N GLY A 172 -1.26 -5.45 -16.55
CA GLY A 172 -0.78 -6.66 -15.88
C GLY A 172 0.29 -6.45 -14.81
N THR A 173 0.59 -5.20 -14.41
CA THR A 173 1.60 -4.92 -13.36
C THR A 173 1.03 -4.67 -11.97
N GLY A 174 -0.30 -4.70 -11.86
CA GLY A 174 -1.06 -4.44 -10.63
C GLY A 174 -2.16 -3.41 -10.87
N ASP A 175 -2.70 -2.89 -9.78
CA ASP A 175 -3.88 -2.01 -9.75
C ASP A 175 -3.78 -1.06 -8.56
N PHE A 176 -4.36 0.13 -8.67
CA PHE A 176 -4.60 1.01 -7.55
C PHE A 176 -6.06 0.89 -7.11
N LYS A 177 -6.31 1.15 -5.84
CA LYS A 177 -7.67 1.11 -5.29
C LYS A 177 -8.01 2.37 -4.56
N VAL A 178 -9.08 3.02 -5.00
CA VAL A 178 -9.64 4.20 -4.33
C VAL A 178 -10.90 3.79 -3.55
N THR A 179 -10.85 4.00 -2.23
CA THR A 179 -12.05 4.03 -1.38
C THR A 179 -12.58 5.46 -1.38
N PRO A 180 -13.79 5.69 -1.91
CA PRO A 180 -14.37 7.03 -2.04
C PRO A 180 -14.72 7.60 -0.68
N TRP A 181 -14.40 8.89 -0.52
CA TRP A 181 -14.86 9.70 0.59
C TRP A 181 -16.32 10.08 0.36
N GLU A 182 -17.16 9.76 1.34
CA GLU A 182 -18.52 10.26 1.42
C GLU A 182 -18.51 11.60 2.16
N PHE A 183 -18.48 12.70 1.40
CA PHE A 183 -18.53 14.03 1.99
C PHE A 183 -19.87 14.27 2.66
N VAL A 184 -19.87 14.51 3.98
CA VAL A 184 -21.08 14.91 4.69
C VAL A 184 -21.29 16.40 4.47
N TYR A 185 -22.34 16.74 3.73
CA TYR A 185 -22.73 18.12 3.50
C TYR A 185 -23.18 18.77 4.81
N PRO A 186 -22.65 19.95 5.17
CA PRO A 186 -23.19 20.73 6.27
C PRO A 186 -24.66 21.04 6.02
N THR A 187 -25.52 20.58 6.91
CA THR A 187 -26.88 21.08 7.05
C THR A 187 -26.81 22.15 8.13
N GLU A 188 -27.20 23.38 7.81
CA GLU A 188 -27.14 24.57 8.69
C GLU A 188 -27.40 24.31 10.19
#